data_AF-A0AAU9H7S4-F1
#
_entry.id   AF-A0AAU9H7S4-F1
#
_cell.length_a   1.000
_cell.length_b   1.000
_cell.length_c   1.000
_cell.angle_alpha   90.00
_cell.angle_beta   90.00
_cell.angle_gamma   90.00
#
_symmetry.space_group_name_H-M   'P 1'
#
loop_
_entity.id
_entity.type
_entity.pdbx_description
1 polymer ?
#
loop_
_entity_poly.entity_id
_entity_poly.type
_entity_poly.pdbx_seq_one_letter_code
_entity_poly.pdbx_strand_id
1 'polypeptide(L)'
;MKLTYEDKVQIYELRKQGQTFNQLSKRFGVDASGLKYMTRLIERYGIEIIKKGKNCYYSPELKQEMIDKVLLEGRSQKKCKS
;
A
#
# COMPACT_ATOMS: atom_id res chain seq x y z
N MET A 1 -1.55 11.20 -14.75
CA MET A 1 -1.48 12.03 -13.52
C MET A 1 -1.20 11.14 -12.32
N LYS A 2 -0.56 11.66 -11.26
CA LYS A 2 -0.30 10.91 -10.03
C LYS A 2 -1.08 11.56 -8.90
N LEU A 3 -1.89 10.78 -8.17
CA LEU A 3 -2.68 11.30 -7.05
C LEU A 3 -1.76 11.85 -5.96
N THR A 4 -2.07 13.07 -5.51
CA THR A 4 -1.46 13.68 -4.32
C THR A 4 -1.92 12.94 -3.05
N TYR A 5 -1.36 13.29 -1.89
CA TYR A 5 -1.81 12.68 -0.64
C TYR A 5 -3.24 13.14 -0.32
N GLU A 6 -3.51 14.42 -0.54
CA GLU A 6 -4.77 15.09 -0.35
C GLU A 6 -5.87 14.46 -1.23
N ASP A 7 -5.56 14.18 -2.51
CA ASP A 7 -6.51 13.51 -3.40
C ASP A 7 -6.91 12.13 -2.85
N LYS A 8 -5.94 11.35 -2.33
CA LYS A 8 -6.22 10.01 -1.80
C LYS A 8 -7.07 10.05 -0.54
N VAL A 9 -6.82 11.03 0.34
CA VAL A 9 -7.64 11.27 1.54
C VAL A 9 -9.06 11.63 1.13
N GLN A 10 -9.22 12.57 0.20
CA GLN A 10 -10.52 13.00 -0.30
C GLN A 10 -11.30 11.85 -0.95
N ILE A 11 -10.64 11.03 -1.77
CA ILE A 11 -11.25 9.84 -2.38
C ILE A 11 -11.76 8.88 -1.30
N TYR A 12 -10.98 8.65 -0.24
CA TYR A 12 -11.36 7.75 0.85
C TYR A 12 -12.56 8.27 1.65
N GLU A 13 -12.61 9.57 1.93
CA GLU A 13 -13.74 10.21 2.61
C GLU A 13 -15.02 10.14 1.75
N LEU A 14 -14.93 10.48 0.46
CA LEU A 14 -16.05 10.36 -0.48
C LEU A 14 -16.53 8.91 -0.60
N ARG A 15 -15.61 7.94 -0.53
CA ARG A 15 -15.96 6.52 -0.52
C ARG A 15 -16.73 6.15 0.75
N LYS A 16 -16.36 6.69 1.92
CA LYS A 16 -17.11 6.52 3.18
C LYS A 16 -18.50 7.17 3.14
N GLN A 17 -18.65 8.27 2.41
CA GLN A 17 -19.94 8.92 2.16
C GLN A 17 -20.85 8.16 1.17
N GLY A 18 -20.39 7.02 0.63
CA GLY A 18 -21.20 6.16 -0.23
C GLY A 18 -21.01 6.39 -1.73
N GLN A 19 -20.07 7.23 -2.16
CA GLN A 19 -19.79 7.35 -3.60
C GLN A 19 -19.26 6.05 -4.19
N THR A 20 -19.67 5.78 -5.44
CA THR A 20 -19.22 4.58 -6.16
C THR A 20 -17.82 4.76 -6.73
N PHE A 21 -17.07 3.66 -6.86
CA PHE A 21 -15.75 3.69 -7.48
C PHE A 21 -15.76 4.21 -8.92
N ASN A 22 -16.86 4.00 -9.67
CA ASN A 22 -16.98 4.48 -11.05
C ASN A 22 -17.11 6.01 -11.11
N GLN A 23 -17.86 6.61 -10.18
CA GLN A 23 -17.97 8.08 -10.08
C GLN A 23 -16.63 8.69 -9.68
N LEU A 24 -15.96 8.11 -8.69
CA LEU A 24 -14.64 8.58 -8.24
C LEU A 24 -13.58 8.40 -9.34
N SER A 25 -13.60 7.27 -10.05
CA SER A 25 -12.71 7.00 -11.18
C SER A 25 -12.81 8.08 -12.26
N LYS A 26 -14.03 8.43 -12.66
CA LYS A 26 -14.26 9.49 -13.66
C LYS A 26 -13.84 10.87 -13.14
N ARG A 27 -14.16 11.19 -11.88
CA ARG A 27 -13.86 12.50 -11.27
C ARG A 27 -12.36 12.76 -11.13
N PHE A 28 -11.61 11.75 -10.71
CA PHE A 28 -10.18 11.86 -10.43
C PHE A 28 -9.29 11.35 -11.59
N GLY A 29 -9.88 10.85 -12.68
CA GLY A 29 -9.14 10.35 -13.84
C GLY A 29 -8.25 9.14 -13.52
N VAL A 30 -8.71 8.25 -12.65
CA VAL A 30 -7.96 7.07 -12.16
C VAL A 30 -8.77 5.80 -12.31
N ASP A 31 -8.10 4.66 -12.48
CA ASP A 31 -8.78 3.38 -12.62
C ASP A 31 -9.49 2.94 -11.33
N ALA A 32 -10.69 2.37 -11.48
CA ALA A 32 -11.52 1.90 -10.36
C ALA A 32 -10.85 0.77 -9.56
N SER A 33 -10.02 -0.07 -10.19
CA SER A 33 -9.28 -1.13 -9.51
C SER A 33 -8.20 -0.55 -8.60
N GLY A 34 -7.52 0.52 -9.05
CA GLY A 34 -6.59 1.28 -8.22
C GLY A 34 -7.26 1.86 -6.96
N LEU A 35 -8.47 2.40 -7.12
CA LEU A 35 -9.26 2.91 -5.99
C LEU A 35 -9.69 1.82 -5.01
N LYS A 36 -10.13 0.66 -5.53
CA LYS A 36 -10.46 -0.52 -4.71
C LYS A 36 -9.26 -0.99 -3.90
N TYR A 37 -8.10 -1.08 -4.53
CA TYR A 37 -6.85 -1.49 -3.88
C TYR A 37 -6.46 -0.51 -2.77
N MET A 38 -6.47 0.79 -3.07
CA MET A 38 -6.16 1.83 -2.09
C MET A 38 -7.10 1.78 -0.86
N THR A 39 -8.40 1.62 -1.10
CA THR A 39 -9.39 1.52 -0.01
C THR A 39 -9.10 0.32 0.90
N ARG A 40 -8.80 -0.85 0.32
CA ARG A 40 -8.44 -2.07 1.07
C ARG A 40 -7.17 -1.89 1.90
N LEU A 41 -6.17 -1.16 1.39
CA LEU A 41 -4.96 -0.86 2.15
C LEU A 41 -5.27 0.00 3.37
N ILE A 42 -6.09 1.04 3.21
CA ILE A 42 -6.48 1.92 4.31
C ILE A 42 -7.32 1.17 5.36
N GLU A 43 -8.25 0.32 4.92
CA GLU A 43 -9.05 -0.52 5.83
C GLU A 43 -8.19 -1.47 6.66
N ARG A 44 -7.09 -1.97 6.10
CA ARG A 44 -6.21 -2.93 6.79
C ARG A 44 -5.18 -2.27 7.70
N TYR A 45 -4.57 -1.17 7.27
CA TYR A 45 -3.38 -0.59 7.92
C TYR A 45 -3.59 0.84 8.43
N GLY A 46 -4.79 1.41 8.23
CA GLY A 46 -5.08 2.80 8.55
C GLY A 46 -4.66 3.77 7.45
N ILE A 47 -5.06 5.03 7.60
CA ILE A 47 -4.89 6.07 6.58
C ILE A 47 -3.43 6.50 6.38
N GLU A 48 -2.54 6.24 7.34
CA GLU A 48 -1.13 6.60 7.21
C GLU A 48 -0.42 5.82 6.10
N ILE A 49 -0.92 4.64 5.72
CA ILE A 49 -0.31 3.80 4.68
C ILE A 49 -0.26 4.46 3.30
N ILE A 50 -1.18 5.40 3.02
CA ILE A 50 -1.22 6.13 1.75
C ILE A 50 -0.34 7.38 1.74
N LYS A 51 0.16 7.80 2.92
CA LYS A 51 1.12 8.89 3.06
C LYS A 51 2.44 8.42 2.49
N LYS A 52 2.89 9.09 1.43
CA LYS A 52 4.17 8.75 0.81
C LYS A 52 5.30 9.24 1.71
N GLY A 53 5.94 8.31 2.41
CA GLY A 53 7.19 8.58 3.12
C GLY A 53 8.37 8.81 2.17
N LYS A 54 9.52 9.19 2.73
CA LYS A 54 10.79 9.07 2.01
C LYS A 54 11.07 7.59 1.80
N ASN A 55 11.56 7.21 0.61
CA ASN A 55 12.05 5.86 0.41
C ASN A 55 13.14 5.60 1.45
N CYS A 56 12.92 4.62 2.34
CA CYS A 56 13.94 4.23 3.30
C CYS A 56 15.04 3.51 2.53
N TYR A 57 16.24 4.10 2.52
CA TYR A 57 17.42 3.40 2.06
C TYR A 57 17.85 2.41 3.15
N TYR A 58 17.86 1.12 2.82
CA TYR A 58 18.43 0.10 3.68
C TYR A 58 19.92 -0.06 3.35
N SER A 59 20.76 -0.03 4.38
CA SER A 59 22.21 -0.20 4.20
C SER A 59 22.55 -1.58 3.64
N PRO A 60 23.68 -1.74 2.93
CA PRO A 60 24.12 -3.03 2.42
C PRO A 60 24.21 -4.11 3.51
N GLU A 61 24.67 -3.72 4.70
CA GLU A 61 24.86 -4.62 5.85
C GLU A 61 23.52 -5.17 6.34
N LEU A 62 22.52 -4.29 6.49
CA LEU A 62 21.18 -4.71 6.92
C LEU A 62 20.51 -5.63 5.89
N LYS A 63 20.73 -5.38 4.60
CA LYS A 63 20.22 -6.27 3.54
C LYS A 63 20.87 -7.65 3.63
N GLN A 64 22.17 -7.70 3.85
CA GLN A 64 22.91 -8.95 4.00
C GLN A 64 22.42 -9.71 5.25
N GLU A 65 22.29 -9.04 6.38
CA GLU A 65 21.78 -9.63 7.63
C GLU A 65 20.37 -10.23 7.44
N MET A 66 19.48 -9.53 6.74
CA MET A 66 18.15 -10.06 6.42
C MET A 66 18.20 -11.32 5.55
N ILE A 67 19.11 -11.37 4.57
CA ILE A 67 19.31 -12.54 3.70
C ILE A 67 19.84 -13.71 4.53
N ASP A 68 20.85 -13.48 5.36
CA ASP A 68 21.48 -14.52 6.18
C ASP A 68 20.48 -15.11 7.19
N LYS A 69 19.63 -14.28 7.81
CA LYS A 69 18.53 -14.75 8.67
C LYS A 69 17.53 -15.65 7.94
N VAL A 70 17.26 -15.38 6.66
CA VAL A 70 16.35 -16.24 5.88
C VAL A 70 17.04 -17.55 5.50
N LEU A 71 18.30 -17.50 5.05
CA LEU A 71 19.04 -18.67 4.55
C LEU A 71 19.52 -19.60 5.66
N LEU A 72 20.01 -19.05 6.77
CA LEU A 72 20.65 -19.80 7.85
C LEU A 72 19.69 -20.09 9.01
N GLU A 73 18.83 -19.14 9.37
CA GLU A 73 17.91 -19.28 10.51
C GLU A 73 16.50 -19.74 10.09
N GLY A 74 16.26 -19.96 8.79
CA GLY A 74 14.99 -20.49 8.30
C GLY A 74 13.78 -19.58 8.54
N ARG A 75 13.98 -18.26 8.70
CA ARG A 75 12.91 -17.27 8.98
C ARG A 75 12.01 -16.95 7.77
N SER A 76 11.92 -17.84 6.80
CA SER A 76 11.04 -17.67 5.63
C SER A 76 9.57 -17.74 6.05
N GLN A 77 8.74 -16.85 5.49
CA GLN A 77 7.29 -16.87 5.71
C GLN A 77 6.61 -18.12 5.13
N LYS A 78 7.26 -18.80 4.17
CA LYS A 78 6.78 -20.09 3.66
C LYS A 78 7.34 -21.20 4.54
N LYS A 79 6.53 -21.72 5.46
CA LYS A 79 6.70 -23.12 5.87
C LYS A 79 6.42 -23.96 4.62
N CYS A 80 7.47 -24.47 3.98
CA CYS A 80 7.31 -25.54 3.00
C CYS A 80 6.67 -26.71 3.77
N LYS A 81 5.35 -26.89 3.61
CA LYS A 81 4.71 -28.15 3.96
C LYS A 81 5.14 -29.13 2.88
N SER A 82 6.14 -29.94 3.19
CA SER A 82 6.39 -31.23 2.52
C SER A 82 5.25 -32.18 2.84
#